data_AF-A0A4Q1UV97-F1
#
_entry.id   AF-A0A4Q1UV97-F1
#
_cell.length_a   1.000
_cell.length_b   1.000
_cell.length_c   1.000
_cell.angle_alpha   90.00
_cell.angle_beta   90.00
_cell.angle_gamma   90.00
#
_symmetry.space_group_name_H-M   'P 1'
#
loop_
_entity.id
_entity.type
_entity.pdbx_description
1 polymer ?
#
loop_
_entity_poly.entity_id
_entity_poly.type
_entity_poly.pdbx_seq_one_letter_code
_entity_poly.pdbx_strand_id
1 'polypeptide(L)'
;MFKNRLILAILVFVSLGGGVALAQEDRGTAEQRAACAPDAFRLCAGYIPDPTNVEACLRQRKSDLSDACRAVFENAAAAASVRTIGSHRYRGAKDGE
;
A
#
# COMPACT_ATOMS: atom_id res chain seq x y z
N MET A 1 10.94 24.93 42.36
CA MET A 1 9.79 24.99 41.40
C MET A 1 10.11 24.54 39.98
N PHE A 2 11.36 24.64 39.50
CA PHE A 2 11.73 24.21 38.12
C PHE A 2 11.79 22.69 37.90
N LYS A 3 12.16 21.90 38.92
CA LYS A 3 12.22 20.42 38.84
C LYS A 3 10.85 19.75 38.63
N ASN A 4 9.77 20.25 39.25
CA ASN A 4 8.42 19.70 39.06
C ASN A 4 7.81 20.01 37.68
N ARG A 5 8.18 21.13 37.06
CA ARG A 5 7.75 21.48 35.69
C ARG A 5 8.43 20.59 34.66
N LEU A 6 9.66 20.16 34.94
CA LEU A 6 10.43 19.26 34.07
C LEU A 6 9.87 17.83 34.10
N ILE A 7 9.38 17.36 35.26
CA ILE A 7 8.76 16.02 35.39
C ILE A 7 7.41 15.95 34.67
N LEU A 8 6.58 17.01 34.72
CA LEU A 8 5.29 17.06 34.00
C LEU A 8 5.48 17.09 32.48
N ALA A 9 6.54 17.71 31.97
CA ALA A 9 6.82 17.75 30.53
C ALA A 9 7.22 16.37 29.97
N ILE A 10 7.87 15.53 30.78
CA ILE A 10 8.31 14.18 30.37
C ILE A 10 7.12 13.21 30.28
N LEU A 11 6.15 13.32 31.18
CA LEU A 11 4.97 12.43 31.19
C LEU A 11 4.03 12.66 30.00
N VAL A 12 3.98 13.87 29.44
CA VAL A 12 3.15 14.20 28.27
C VAL A 12 3.76 13.69 26.96
N PHE A 13 5.08 13.49 26.89
CA PHE A 13 5.76 13.03 25.67
C PHE A 13 5.58 11.52 25.40
N VAL A 14 5.27 10.72 26.43
CA VAL A 14 5.13 9.25 26.33
C VAL A 14 3.79 8.80 25.74
N SER A 15 2.79 9.67 25.65
CA SER A 15 1.44 9.33 25.15
C SER A 15 1.24 9.48 23.64
N LEU A 16 2.23 9.96 22.87
CA LEU A 16 2.10 10.18 21.42
C LEU A 16 2.85 9.13 20.59
N GLY A 17 2.80 7.87 21.00
CA GLY A 17 3.19 6.72 20.18
C GLY A 17 2.13 6.40 19.12
N GLY A 18 1.93 7.30 18.17
CA GLY A 18 1.13 7.02 16.97
C GLY A 18 1.80 5.88 16.19
N GLY A 19 1.11 4.75 16.07
CA GLY A 19 1.62 3.60 15.33
C GLY A 19 2.08 4.00 13.93
N VAL A 20 3.35 3.73 13.62
CA VAL A 20 3.84 3.75 12.26
C VAL A 20 3.12 2.62 11.52
N ALA A 21 2.01 2.94 10.87
CA ALA A 21 1.54 2.14 9.76
C ALA A 21 2.65 2.25 8.72
N LEU A 22 3.57 1.28 8.72
CA LEU A 22 4.43 1.04 7.57
C LEU A 22 3.47 0.71 6.44
N ALA A 23 3.10 1.76 5.69
CA ALA A 23 2.61 1.61 4.35
C ALA A 23 3.79 1.02 3.57
N GLN A 24 3.94 -0.30 3.66
CA GLN A 24 4.81 -1.05 2.79
C GLN A 24 4.31 -0.70 1.40
N GLU A 25 5.12 0.07 0.67
CA GLU A 25 4.88 0.45 -0.70
C GLU A 25 4.89 -0.86 -1.51
N ASP A 26 3.72 -1.50 -1.53
CA ASP A 26 3.48 -2.83 -2.04
C ASP A 26 3.55 -2.74 -3.57
N ARG A 27 4.77 -2.71 -4.12
CA ARG A 27 5.06 -2.87 -5.56
C ARG A 27 4.74 -4.30 -6.03
N GLY A 28 3.73 -4.92 -5.43
CA GLY A 28 3.38 -6.31 -5.49
C GLY A 28 4.29 -7.26 -4.70
N THR A 29 3.79 -8.47 -4.48
CA THR A 29 4.54 -9.61 -3.93
C THR A 29 5.50 -10.19 -4.98
N ALA A 30 6.41 -11.07 -4.56
CA ALA A 30 7.33 -11.73 -5.50
C ALA A 30 6.55 -12.55 -6.55
N GLU A 31 5.46 -13.19 -6.13
CA GLU A 31 4.56 -13.97 -6.96
C GLU A 31 3.84 -13.09 -7.99
N GLN A 32 3.38 -11.90 -7.58
CA GLN A 32 2.77 -10.94 -8.48
C GLN A 32 3.75 -10.42 -9.55
N ARG A 33 5.00 -10.16 -9.16
CA ARG A 33 6.05 -9.79 -10.11
C ARG A 33 6.36 -10.92 -11.09
N ALA A 34 6.42 -12.17 -10.61
CA ALA A 34 6.65 -13.33 -11.46
C ALA A 34 5.51 -13.53 -12.48
N ALA A 35 4.26 -13.30 -12.08
CA ALA A 35 3.11 -13.35 -13.00
C ALA A 35 3.20 -12.30 -14.12
N CYS A 36 3.75 -11.12 -13.82
CA CYS A 36 3.91 -10.03 -14.78
C CYS A 36 5.25 -10.02 -15.53
N ALA A 37 6.22 -10.85 -15.14
CA ALA A 37 7.52 -10.95 -15.79
C ALA A 37 7.44 -11.20 -17.31
N PRO A 38 6.66 -12.18 -17.83
CA PRO A 38 6.61 -12.42 -19.28
C PRO A 38 6.05 -11.23 -20.05
N ASP A 39 5.06 -10.51 -19.49
CA ASP A 39 4.51 -9.30 -20.11
C ASP A 39 5.48 -8.12 -20.01
N ALA A 40 6.21 -7.99 -18.90
CA ALA A 40 7.25 -6.98 -18.75
C ALA A 40 8.34 -7.12 -19.82
N PHE A 41 8.83 -8.35 -20.05
CA PHE A 41 9.82 -8.62 -21.08
C PHE A 41 9.29 -8.41 -22.50
N ARG A 42 8.01 -8.71 -22.76
CA ARG A 42 7.43 -8.59 -24.11
C ARG A 42 7.01 -7.16 -24.47
N LEU A 43 6.40 -6.45 -23.52
CA LEU A 43 5.76 -5.14 -23.74
C LEU A 43 6.62 -3.97 -23.26
N CYS A 44 7.45 -4.19 -22.24
CA CYS A 44 8.10 -3.13 -21.47
C CYS A 44 9.63 -3.32 -21.35
N ALA A 45 10.25 -4.10 -22.25
CA ALA A 45 11.69 -4.43 -22.19
C ALA A 45 12.60 -3.20 -22.07
N GLY A 46 12.24 -2.08 -22.71
CA GLY A 46 13.03 -0.84 -22.67
C GLY A 46 13.10 -0.17 -21.30
N TYR A 47 12.29 -0.59 -20.33
CA TYR A 47 12.28 -0.07 -18.97
C TYR A 47 13.01 -0.98 -17.97
N ILE A 48 13.47 -2.17 -18.39
CA ILE A 48 14.25 -3.07 -17.54
C ILE A 48 15.68 -2.50 -17.40
N PRO A 49 16.28 -2.46 -16.20
CA PRO A 49 15.91 -3.14 -14.96
C PRO A 49 15.09 -2.31 -13.95
N ASP A 50 14.53 -1.16 -14.34
CA ASP A 50 13.80 -0.27 -13.43
C ASP A 50 12.38 -0.80 -13.12
N PRO A 51 12.12 -1.32 -11.91
CA PRO A 51 10.83 -1.90 -11.58
C PRO A 51 9.70 -0.88 -11.54
N THR A 52 9.99 0.39 -11.23
CA THR A 52 8.99 1.46 -11.15
C THR A 52 8.50 1.82 -12.55
N ASN A 53 9.44 1.96 -13.50
CA ASN A 53 9.11 2.25 -14.89
C ASN A 53 8.44 1.06 -15.58
N VAL A 54 8.86 -0.18 -15.26
CA VAL A 54 8.18 -1.39 -15.73
C VAL A 54 6.73 -1.45 -15.22
N GLU A 55 6.49 -1.20 -13.93
CA GLU A 55 5.13 -1.15 -13.39
C GLU A 55 4.28 -0.09 -14.09
N ALA A 56 4.83 1.11 -14.29
CA ALA A 56 4.13 2.20 -14.97
C ALA A 56 3.78 1.82 -16.43
N CYS A 57 4.67 1.12 -17.13
CA CYS A 57 4.43 0.61 -18.47
C CYS A 57 3.32 -0.46 -18.48
N LEU A 58 3.37 -1.44 -17.58
CA LEU A 58 2.35 -2.48 -17.45
C LEU A 58 0.97 -1.88 -17.11
N ARG A 59 0.91 -0.87 -16.24
CA ARG A 59 -0.33 -0.14 -15.92
C ARG A 59 -0.95 0.57 -17.12
N GLN A 60 -0.13 1.05 -18.06
CA GLN A 60 -0.60 1.66 -19.31
C GLN A 60 -1.06 0.63 -20.34
N ARG A 61 -0.47 -0.57 -20.29
CA ARG A 61 -0.72 -1.67 -21.24
C ARG A 61 -1.71 -2.72 -20.74
N LYS A 62 -2.59 -2.38 -19.78
CA LYS A 62 -3.54 -3.32 -19.15
C LYS A 62 -4.38 -4.17 -20.11
N SER A 63 -4.74 -3.62 -21.28
CA SER A 63 -5.47 -4.35 -22.33
C SER A 63 -4.64 -5.44 -23.01
N ASP A 64 -3.32 -5.24 -23.09
CA ASP A 64 -2.37 -6.11 -23.79
C ASP A 64 -1.69 -7.13 -22.85
N LEU A 65 -1.98 -7.06 -21.54
CA LEU A 65 -1.46 -7.99 -20.53
C LEU A 65 -2.11 -9.37 -20.65
N SER A 66 -1.36 -10.39 -20.23
CA SER A 66 -1.91 -11.72 -19.98
C SER A 66 -2.95 -11.69 -18.85
N ASP A 67 -3.84 -12.69 -18.83
CA ASP A 67 -4.85 -12.82 -17.77
C ASP A 67 -4.23 -12.88 -16.37
N ALA A 68 -3.08 -13.57 -16.24
CA ALA A 68 -2.37 -13.70 -14.97
C ALA A 68 -1.89 -12.34 -14.45
N CYS A 69 -1.24 -11.53 -15.29
CA CYS A 69 -0.76 -10.21 -14.89
C CYS A 69 -1.91 -9.20 -14.72
N ARG A 70 -2.96 -9.28 -15.52
CA ARG A 70 -4.17 -8.46 -15.36
C ARG A 70 -4.84 -8.69 -14.00
N ALA A 71 -4.97 -9.95 -13.59
CA ALA A 71 -5.54 -10.31 -12.29
C ALA A 71 -4.77 -9.68 -11.12
N VAL A 72 -3.44 -9.51 -11.22
CA VAL A 72 -2.64 -8.82 -10.19
C VAL A 72 -3.15 -7.40 -9.95
N PHE A 73 -3.38 -6.64 -11.02
CA PHE A 73 -3.84 -5.25 -10.93
C PHE A 73 -5.30 -5.14 -10.49
N GLU A 74 -6.14 -6.09 -10.86
CA GLU A 74 -7.55 -6.15 -10.42
C GLU A 74 -7.66 -6.47 -8.93
N ASN A 75 -6.91 -7.47 -8.45
CA ASN A 75 -6.86 -7.86 -7.05
C ASN A 75 -6.29 -6.74 -6.16
N ALA A 76 -5.30 -5.99 -6.64
CA ALA A 76 -4.77 -4.81 -5.95
C ALA A 76 -5.84 -3.71 -5.81
N ALA A 77 -6.65 -3.47 -6.86
CA ALA A 77 -7.76 -2.51 -6.81
C ALA A 77 -8.86 -2.96 -5.82
N ALA A 78 -9.17 -4.26 -5.78
CA ALA A 78 -10.11 -4.83 -4.82
C ALA A 78 -9.61 -4.70 -3.38
N ALA A 79 -8.33 -4.97 -3.12
CA ALA A 79 -7.73 -4.80 -1.80
C ALA A 79 -7.72 -3.33 -1.34
N ALA A 80 -7.56 -2.38 -2.27
CA ALA A 80 -7.65 -0.95 -1.98
C ALA A 80 -9.09 -0.49 -1.65
N SER A 81 -10.09 -1.01 -2.38
CA SER A 81 -11.50 -0.68 -2.13
C SER A 81 -12.00 -1.27 -0.81
N VAL A 82 -11.60 -2.48 -0.45
CA VAL A 82 -11.92 -3.11 0.85
C VAL A 82 -11.35 -2.31 2.03
N ARG A 83 -10.14 -1.75 1.91
CA ARG A 83 -9.57 -0.88 2.97
C ARG A 83 -10.41 0.38 3.20
N THR A 84 -10.99 0.96 2.14
CA THR A 84 -11.90 2.11 2.25
C THR A 84 -13.22 1.71 2.90
N ILE A 85 -13.80 0.57 2.51
CA ILE A 85 -15.05 0.07 3.10
C ILE A 85 -14.86 -0.31 4.57
N GLY A 86 -13.75 -0.96 4.93
CA GLY A 86 -13.42 -1.35 6.30
C GLY A 86 -13.14 -0.17 7.23
N SER A 87 -12.46 0.87 6.74
CA SER A 87 -12.24 2.12 7.49
C SER A 87 -13.52 2.94 7.65
N HIS A 88 -14.43 2.89 6.68
CA HIS A 88 -15.77 3.49 6.82
C HIS A 88 -16.62 2.72 7.84
N ARG A 89 -16.57 1.38 7.84
CA ARG A 89 -17.32 0.55 8.79
C ARG A 89 -16.82 0.70 10.24
N TYR A 90 -15.53 0.96 10.46
CA TYR A 90 -14.99 1.19 11.81
C TYR A 90 -15.44 2.52 12.42
N ARG A 91 -15.86 3.50 11.60
CA ARG A 91 -16.32 4.83 12.05
C ARG A 91 -17.81 4.88 12.41
N GLY A 92 -18.56 3.79 12.22
CA GLY A 92 -20.02 3.72 12.42
C GLY A 92 -20.51 2.93 13.64
N ALA A 93 -19.68 2.72 14.67
CA ALA A 93 -20.09 2.06 15.92
C ALA A 93 -20.06 3.07 17.08
N LYS A 94 -21.02 4.00 17.12
CA LYS A 94 -21.21 4.99 18.19
C LYS A 94 -22.70 5.30 18.34
N ASP A 95 -23.51 4.27 18.59
CA ASP A 95 -24.93 4.41 18.88
C ASP A 95 -25.49 3.17 19.58
N GLY A 96 -25.75 3.32 20.89
CA GLY A 96 -26.46 2.37 21.77
C GLY A 96 -25.51 1.61 22.71
N GLU A 97 -25.49 1.81 24.03
CA GLU A 97 -26.35 2.54 24.97
C GLU A 97 -25.53 2.82 26.24
#